data_AF-A0A7W5GED4-F1
#
_entry.id   AF-A0A7W5GED4-F1
#
_cell.length_a   1.000
_cell.length_b   1.000
_cell.length_c   1.000
_cell.angle_alpha   90.00
_cell.angle_beta   90.00
_cell.angle_gamma   90.00
#
_symmetry.space_group_name_H-M   'P 1'
#
loop_
_entity.id
_entity.type
_entity.pdbx_description
1 polymer ?
#
loop_
_entity_poly.entity_id
_entity_poly.type
_entity_poly.pdbx_seq_one_letter_code
_entity_poly.pdbx_strand_id
1 'polypeptide(L)'
;MNTRGVHPTPDHVSPAWIMQEEGHRVAKIGDVTLGHVVTVPDGSFIAFDRLGTPLGRHDSLRAAQLSTLHAAELPRIHAADTVDTSTTVRPFGSVVAIVAGALAATLLTVGIVVLSIAR
;
A
#
# COMPACT_ATOMS: atom_id res chain seq x y z
N MET A 1 -18.16 -46.29 9.35
CA MET A 1 -16.88 -45.56 9.30
C MET A 1 -16.92 -44.63 8.09
N ASN A 2 -16.92 -43.32 8.30
CA ASN A 2 -16.79 -42.31 7.25
C ASN A 2 -15.86 -41.22 7.75
N THR A 3 -14.59 -41.26 7.33
CA THR A 3 -13.61 -40.21 7.55
C THR A 3 -13.83 -39.13 6.51
N ARG A 4 -14.75 -38.19 6.80
CA ARG A 4 -14.79 -36.91 6.07
C ARG A 4 -13.47 -36.21 6.36
N GLY A 5 -12.58 -36.19 5.36
CA GLY A 5 -11.37 -35.41 5.38
C GLY A 5 -11.74 -33.96 5.66
N VAL A 6 -11.37 -33.47 6.84
CA VAL A 6 -11.39 -32.05 7.15
C VAL A 6 -10.32 -31.46 6.25
N HIS A 7 -10.72 -30.88 5.13
CA HIS A 7 -9.84 -30.06 4.32
C HIS A 7 -9.34 -28.96 5.27
N PRO A 8 -8.03 -28.81 5.52
CA PRO A 8 -7.55 -27.63 6.22
C PRO A 8 -7.97 -26.44 5.35
N THR A 9 -8.90 -25.63 5.85
CA THR A 9 -9.12 -24.31 5.28
C THR A 9 -7.75 -23.64 5.36
N PRO A 10 -7.14 -23.20 4.24
CA PRO A 10 -5.88 -22.48 4.33
C PRO A 10 -6.10 -21.35 5.34
N ASP A 11 -5.21 -21.24 6.33
CA ASP A 11 -5.27 -20.19 7.34
C ASP A 11 -5.29 -18.86 6.60
N HIS A 12 -6.48 -18.30 6.40
CA HIS A 12 -6.66 -17.06 5.66
C HIS A 12 -6.14 -15.94 6.57
N VAL A 13 -4.84 -15.68 6.47
CA VAL A 13 -4.21 -14.60 7.21
C VAL A 13 -4.84 -13.29 6.71
N SER A 14 -5.72 -12.73 7.53
CA SER A 14 -6.42 -11.51 7.19
C SER A 14 -5.48 -10.32 7.33
N PRO A 15 -5.43 -9.42 6.33
CA PRO A 15 -4.57 -8.24 6.40
C PRO A 15 -5.02 -7.30 7.52
N ALA A 16 -4.06 -6.86 8.32
CA ALA A 16 -4.24 -5.84 9.33
C ALA A 16 -4.06 -4.45 8.72
N TRP A 17 -4.98 -3.53 9.01
CA TRP A 17 -4.87 -2.12 8.61
C TRP A 17 -4.34 -1.30 9.77
N ILE A 18 -3.10 -0.85 9.65
CA ILE A 18 -2.41 -0.08 10.67
C ILE A 18 -2.48 1.40 10.30
N MET A 19 -2.95 2.25 11.21
CA MET A 19 -2.81 3.70 11.05
C MET A 19 -1.35 4.07 11.29
N GLN A 20 -0.65 4.55 10.26
CA GLN A 20 0.74 4.97 10.38
C GLN A 20 0.82 6.45 10.80
N GLU A 21 0.01 7.28 10.16
CA GLU A 21 -0.10 8.72 10.40
C GLU A 21 -1.57 9.12 10.24
N GLU A 22 -1.94 10.34 10.64
CA GLU A 22 -3.30 10.83 10.43
C GLU A 22 -3.66 10.80 8.94
N GLY A 23 -4.76 10.13 8.61
CA GLY A 23 -5.20 9.95 7.23
C GLY A 23 -4.44 8.88 6.44
N HIS A 24 -3.37 8.27 6.97
CA HIS A 24 -2.56 7.28 6.26
C HIS A 24 -2.63 5.89 6.92
N ARG A 25 -3.15 4.92 6.16
CA ARG A 25 -3.36 3.53 6.61
C ARG A 25 -2.58 2.55 5.75
N VAL A 26 -1.86 1.62 6.36
CA VAL A 26 -1.05 0.61 5.68
C VAL A 26 -1.64 -0.78 5.91
N ALA A 27 -1.82 -1.56 4.84
CA ALA A 27 -2.21 -2.96 4.91
C ALA A 27 -0.99 -3.85 5.10
N LYS A 28 -1.00 -4.70 6.12
CA LYS A 28 0.08 -5.66 6.40
C LYS A 28 -0.42 -7.08 6.68
N ILE A 29 0.40 -8.06 6.32
CA ILE A 29 0.30 -9.46 6.76
C ILE A 29 1.66 -9.83 7.36
N GLY A 30 1.70 -10.00 8.69
CA GLY A 30 2.98 -10.07 9.42
C GLY A 30 3.82 -8.82 9.13
N ASP A 31 5.06 -9.02 8.66
CA ASP A 31 5.98 -7.95 8.29
C ASP A 31 5.83 -7.49 6.82
N VAL A 32 4.97 -8.15 6.03
CA VAL A 32 4.79 -7.83 4.61
C VAL A 32 3.78 -6.71 4.45
N THR A 33 4.17 -5.63 3.76
CA THR A 33 3.27 -4.55 3.37
C THR A 33 2.62 -4.87 2.02
N LEU A 34 1.29 -4.82 1.98
CA LEU A 34 0.49 -5.09 0.77
C LEU A 34 0.18 -3.82 -0.03
N GLY A 35 0.11 -2.68 0.65
CA GLY A 35 -0.21 -1.38 0.08
C GLY A 35 -0.72 -0.42 1.15
N HIS A 36 -1.22 0.73 0.74
CA HIS A 36 -1.68 1.76 1.67
C HIS A 36 -2.82 2.60 1.09
N VAL A 37 -3.52 3.30 1.97
CA VAL A 37 -4.61 4.22 1.65
C VAL A 37 -4.34 5.55 2.32
N VAL A 38 -4.47 6.63 1.55
CA VAL A 38 -4.34 8.00 2.03
C VAL A 38 -5.70 8.68 1.96
N THR A 39 -6.09 9.35 3.03
CA THR A 39 -7.27 10.22 3.10
C THR A 39 -6.90 11.59 2.56
N VAL A 40 -7.70 12.09 1.64
CA VAL A 40 -7.52 13.41 1.03
C VAL A 40 -8.35 14.43 1.83
N PRO A 41 -7.94 15.71 1.92
CA PRO A 41 -8.68 16.72 2.68
C PRO A 41 -10.15 16.92 2.28
N ASP A 42 -10.54 16.51 1.08
CA ASP A 42 -11.93 16.55 0.63
C ASP A 42 -12.77 15.34 1.07
N GLY A 43 -12.22 14.47 1.91
CA GLY A 43 -12.89 13.30 2.48
C GLY A 43 -12.83 12.03 1.62
N SER A 44 -12.21 12.11 0.44
CA SER A 44 -11.97 10.93 -0.41
C SER A 44 -10.73 10.14 0.01
N PHE A 45 -10.54 8.97 -0.60
CA PHE A 45 -9.46 8.03 -0.28
C PHE A 45 -8.71 7.65 -1.55
N ILE A 46 -7.38 7.69 -1.53
CA ILE A 46 -6.53 7.21 -2.62
C ILE A 46 -5.93 5.87 -2.20
N ALA A 47 -6.15 4.84 -3.00
CA ALA A 47 -5.56 3.51 -2.80
C ALA A 47 -4.22 3.43 -3.53
N PHE A 48 -3.24 2.79 -2.91
CA PHE A 48 -1.92 2.54 -3.46
C PHE A 48 -1.55 1.06 -3.32
N ASP A 49 -0.79 0.55 -4.29
CA ASP A 49 -0.17 -0.78 -4.22
C ASP A 49 1.06 -0.78 -3.30
N ARG A 50 1.69 -1.95 -3.12
CA ARG A 50 2.94 -2.10 -2.34
C ARG A 50 4.12 -1.26 -2.84
N LEU A 51 4.11 -0.81 -4.10
CA LEU A 51 5.17 0.00 -4.71
C LEU A 51 4.86 1.50 -4.64
N GLY A 52 3.72 1.90 -4.08
CA GLY A 52 3.28 3.29 -4.08
C GLY A 52 2.68 3.77 -5.40
N THR A 53 2.26 2.84 -6.28
CA THR A 53 1.52 3.18 -7.49
C THR A 53 0.06 3.47 -7.12
N PRO A 54 -0.50 4.64 -7.48
CA PRO A 54 -1.90 4.94 -7.21
C PRO A 54 -2.81 4.03 -8.04
N LEU A 55 -3.75 3.36 -7.38
CA LEU A 55 -4.73 2.45 -7.97
C LEU A 55 -6.02 3.17 -8.36
N GLY A 56 -6.33 4.27 -7.64
CA GLY A 56 -7.52 5.05 -7.89
C GLY A 56 -7.95 5.87 -6.68
N ARG A 57 -8.95 6.71 -6.92
CA ARG A 57 -9.65 7.52 -5.91
C ARG A 57 -11.01 6.90 -5.61
N HIS A 58 -11.39 6.91 -4.34
CA HIS A 58 -12.61 6.30 -3.84
C HIS A 58 -13.32 7.21 -2.86
N ASP A 59 -14.65 7.18 -2.88
CA ASP A 59 -15.50 7.96 -1.96
C ASP A 59 -15.63 7.29 -0.58
N SER A 60 -15.11 6.08 -0.42
CA SER A 60 -15.15 5.36 0.85
C SER A 60 -13.84 4.62 1.14
N LEU A 61 -13.47 4.60 2.43
CA LEU A 61 -12.31 3.86 2.92
C LEU A 61 -12.39 2.38 2.53
N ARG A 62 -13.58 1.77 2.65
CA ARG A 62 -13.78 0.35 2.34
C ARG A 62 -13.48 0.04 0.87
N ALA A 63 -13.90 0.91 -0.06
CA ALA A 63 -13.61 0.73 -1.49
C ALA A 63 -12.11 0.86 -1.78
N ALA A 64 -11.43 1.83 -1.16
CA ALA A 64 -9.98 1.97 -1.28
C ALA A 64 -9.23 0.76 -0.73
N GLN A 65 -9.62 0.26 0.45
CA GLN A 65 -9.04 -0.92 1.06
C GLN A 65 -9.20 -2.17 0.18
N LEU A 66 -10.40 -2.40 -0.37
CA LEU A 66 -10.64 -3.51 -1.29
C LEU A 66 -9.80 -3.39 -2.56
N SER A 67 -9.67 -2.18 -3.12
CA SER A 67 -8.82 -1.93 -4.29
C SER A 67 -7.35 -2.28 -4.02
N THR A 68 -6.81 -1.83 -2.88
CA THR A 68 -5.45 -2.17 -2.44
C THR A 68 -5.26 -3.68 -2.29
N LEU A 69 -6.20 -4.39 -1.65
CA LEU A 69 -6.09 -5.84 -1.45
C LEU A 69 -6.17 -6.61 -2.77
N HIS A 70 -7.09 -6.22 -3.65
CA HIS A 70 -7.22 -6.85 -4.97
C HIS A 70 -5.94 -6.69 -5.80
N ALA A 71 -5.29 -5.51 -5.75
CA ALA A 71 -4.00 -5.30 -6.42
C ALA A 71 -2.85 -6.13 -5.82
N ALA A 72 -2.94 -6.52 -4.54
CA ALA A 72 -1.96 -7.34 -3.87
C ALA A 72 -2.13 -8.85 -4.17
N GLU A 73 -3.36 -9.29 -4.45
CA GLU A 73 -3.67 -10.69 -4.80
C GLU A 73 -3.24 -11.05 -6.22
N LEU A 74 -3.24 -10.09 -7.14
CA LEU A 74 -2.87 -10.32 -8.54
C LEU A 74 -1.35 -10.55 -8.66
N PRO A 75 -0.90 -11.75 -9.09
CA PRO A 75 0.48 -11.93 -9.53
C PRO A 75 0.70 -11.02 -10.73
N ARG A 76 1.55 -10.01 -10.60
CA ARG A 76 1.93 -9.13 -11.71
C ARG A 76 2.71 -9.93 -12.76
N ILE A 77 1.99 -10.61 -13.65
CA ILE A 77 2.49 -10.92 -14.99
C ILE A 77 2.76 -9.55 -15.62
N HIS A 78 4.04 -9.24 -15.83
CA HIS A 78 4.47 -7.98 -16.41
C HIS A 78 3.82 -7.76 -17.78
N ALA A 79 3.30 -6.56 -18.01
CA ALA A 79 3.16 -6.01 -19.35
C ALA A 79 3.69 -4.58 -19.33
N ALA A 80 5.02 -4.48 -19.45
CA ALA A 80 5.57 -3.39 -20.22
C ALA A 80 5.19 -3.67 -21.68
N ASP A 81 4.11 -3.07 -22.18
CA ASP A 81 3.96 -2.83 -23.61
C ASP A 81 2.96 -1.68 -23.86
N THR A 82 3.52 -0.55 -24.28
CA THR A 82 3.11 0.33 -25.38
C THR A 82 1.62 0.70 -25.56
N VAL A 83 1.35 1.99 -25.33
CA VAL A 83 0.52 2.94 -26.13
C VAL A 83 -0.51 2.33 -27.11
N ASP A 84 -1.82 2.56 -26.87
CA ASP A 84 -2.64 3.40 -27.76
C ASP A 84 -4.06 3.72 -27.21
N THR A 85 -4.35 5.03 -27.21
CA THR A 85 -5.56 5.74 -27.66
C THR A 85 -7.00 5.30 -27.29
N SER A 86 -7.71 6.31 -26.76
CA SER A 86 -9.17 6.53 -26.77
C SER A 86 -10.05 5.87 -25.72
N THR A 87 -10.11 6.50 -24.54
CA THR A 87 -11.41 6.73 -23.87
C THR A 87 -11.37 8.10 -23.21
N THR A 88 -12.27 8.97 -23.67
CA THR A 88 -12.45 10.39 -23.34
C THR A 88 -12.25 10.73 -21.86
N VAL A 89 -11.04 11.19 -21.51
CA VAL A 89 -10.74 11.84 -20.23
C VAL A 89 -11.15 13.30 -20.35
N ARG A 90 -12.13 13.72 -19.56
CA ARG A 90 -12.41 15.15 -19.34
C ARG A 90 -11.16 15.82 -18.76
N PRO A 91 -10.59 16.85 -19.42
CA PRO A 91 -9.36 17.48 -18.96
C PRO A 91 -9.70 18.59 -17.98
N PHE A 92 -9.31 18.46 -16.72
CA PHE A 92 -9.11 19.63 -15.88
C PHE A 92 -7.95 19.40 -14.90
N GLY A 93 -6.90 20.19 -15.09
CA GLY A 93 -5.99 20.57 -14.01
C GLY A 93 -4.67 19.81 -13.94
N SER A 94 -3.76 20.11 -14.87
CA SER A 94 -2.32 19.86 -14.71
C SER A 94 -1.78 20.48 -13.41
N VAL A 95 -1.13 19.67 -12.56
CA VAL A 95 0.18 20.00 -11.97
C VAL A 95 0.96 18.70 -11.80
N VAL A 96 2.09 18.64 -12.47
CA VAL A 96 3.13 17.60 -12.35
C VAL A 96 3.86 17.79 -11.02
N ALA A 97 3.96 16.74 -10.22
CA ALA A 97 4.97 16.64 -9.18
C ALA A 97 5.62 15.26 -9.26
N ILE A 98 6.66 15.17 -10.08
CA ILE A 98 7.60 14.04 -10.06
C ILE A 98 8.39 14.17 -8.76
N VAL A 99 7.96 13.48 -7.71
CA VAL A 99 8.81 13.27 -6.53
C VAL A 99 9.61 12.01 -6.79
N ALA A 100 10.76 12.19 -7.42
CA ALA A 100 11.82 11.18 -7.50
C ALA A 100 12.42 10.99 -6.10
N GLY A 101 11.75 10.20 -5.27
CA GLY A 101 12.25 9.80 -3.96
C GLY A 101 13.30 8.70 -4.10
N ALA A 102 14.56 9.08 -4.30
CA ALA A 102 15.70 8.20 -4.15
C ALA A 102 15.82 7.76 -2.67
N LEU A 103 15.40 6.55 -2.33
CA LEU A 103 15.77 5.92 -1.06
C LEU A 103 17.21 5.42 -1.18
N ALA A 104 18.16 6.34 -0.96
CA ALA A 104 19.52 6.00 -0.65
C ALA A 104 19.53 5.24 0.69
N ALA A 105 19.92 3.98 0.62
CA ALA A 105 20.22 3.17 1.78
C ALA A 105 21.34 3.83 2.60
N THR A 106 21.05 4.25 3.82
CA THR A 106 22.07 4.48 4.85
C THR A 106 21.66 3.76 6.12
N LEU A 107 22.21 2.55 6.26
CA LEU A 107 22.55 1.94 7.55
C LEU A 107 23.33 2.97 8.37
N LEU A 108 22.81 3.39 9.53
CA LEU A 108 23.68 3.74 10.65
C LEU A 108 22.97 3.52 11.98
N THR A 109 23.29 2.36 12.54
CA THR A 109 23.27 1.96 13.94
C THR A 109 23.52 3.15 14.88
N VAL A 110 22.48 3.80 15.39
CA VAL A 110 22.62 4.69 16.56
C VAL A 110 22.49 3.82 17.79
N GLY A 111 23.63 3.21 18.13
CA GLY A 111 23.83 2.55 19.40
C GLY A 111 23.60 3.52 20.55
N ILE A 112 22.71 3.11 21.45
CA ILE A 112 22.60 3.65 22.80
C ILE A 112 23.93 3.37 23.49
N VAL A 113 24.75 4.41 23.68
CA VAL A 113 25.79 4.43 24.70
C VAL A 113 25.55 5.67 25.54
N VAL A 114 24.70 5.49 26.55
CA VAL A 114 24.73 6.33 27.75
C VAL A 114 26.05 5.98 28.46
N LEU A 115 27.06 6.85 28.34
CA LEU A 115 28.24 6.76 29.19
C LEU A 115 28.86 8.15 29.45
N SER A 116 28.53 8.62 30.66
CA SER A 116 29.45 9.22 31.65
C SER A 116 29.97 10.67 31.55
N ILE A 117 29.52 11.43 32.55
CA ILE A 117 30.31 12.10 33.63
C ILE A 117 30.95 13.47 33.35
N ALA A 118 30.71 14.33 34.37
CA ALA A 118 31.44 15.52 34.82
C ALA A 118 31.20 16.86 34.12
N ARG A 119 30.45 17.74 34.80
CA ARG A 119 31.08 18.72 35.70
C ARG A 119 30.10 19.23 36.75
#